data_AF-A0A2C9ETR4-F1
#
_entry.id   AF-A0A2C9ETR4-F1
#
_cell.length_a   1.000
_cell.length_b   1.000
_cell.length_c   1.000
_cell.angle_alpha   90.00
_cell.angle_beta   90.00
_cell.angle_gamma   90.00
#
_symmetry.space_group_name_H-M   'P 1'
#
loop_
_entity.id
_entity.type
_entity.pdbx_description
1 polymer ?
#
loop_
_entity_poly.entity_id
_entity_poly.type
_entity_poly.pdbx_seq_one_letter_code
_entity_poly.pdbx_strand_id
1 'polypeptide(L)'
;MSTPPEQPPLPPPLLYLLCLTLALFLSGWLPLPLPVNNGVRSLAVILIVFGQGLSFWAMWRFRQQRTTSSNFDQPDQLLRDGPFAISRNPINLGDTLGYCAIALLLGNLWPWLLLPGLLYLMNRTVIRPDERQLLELFGQPYRDYCRKVRRWL
;
A
#
# COMPACT_ATOMS: atom_id res chain seq x y z
N MET A 1 -21.41 23.22 0.27
CA MET A 1 -20.61 22.92 1.48
C MET A 1 -19.83 21.65 1.20
N SER A 2 -18.57 21.77 0.79
CA SER A 2 -17.68 20.64 0.60
C SER A 2 -17.34 20.07 1.98
N THR A 3 -17.80 18.85 2.27
CA THR A 3 -17.32 18.10 3.42
C THR A 3 -15.79 18.03 3.35
N PRO A 4 -15.06 18.28 4.46
CA PRO A 4 -13.61 18.14 4.45
C PRO A 4 -13.26 16.73 3.97
N PRO A 5 -12.16 16.54 3.23
CA PRO A 5 -11.76 15.23 2.75
C PRO A 5 -11.76 14.29 3.96
N GLU A 6 -12.54 13.20 3.91
CA GLU A 6 -12.48 12.12 4.89
C GLU A 6 -11.04 11.63 4.89
N GLN A 7 -10.21 12.19 5.77
CA GLN A 7 -8.87 11.71 5.98
C GLN A 7 -9.02 10.29 6.54
N PRO A 8 -8.23 9.32 6.04
CA PRO A 8 -8.24 7.99 6.61
C PRO A 8 -7.98 8.13 8.13
N PRO A 9 -8.75 7.43 8.98
CA PRO A 9 -8.65 7.60 10.43
C PRO A 9 -7.24 7.28 10.96
N LEU A 10 -6.46 6.50 10.21
CA LEU A 10 -5.06 6.19 10.48
C LEU A 10 -4.23 6.19 9.19
N PRO A 11 -3.01 6.74 9.20
CA PRO A 11 -2.13 6.72 8.05
C PRO A 11 -1.68 5.28 7.71
N PRO A 12 -1.53 4.92 6.42
CA PRO A 12 -1.26 3.54 6.02
C PRO A 12 -0.03 2.90 6.67
N PRO A 13 1.14 3.58 6.74
CA PRO A 13 2.33 3.00 7.37
C PRO A 13 2.13 2.62 8.83
N LEU A 14 1.27 3.35 9.55
CA LEU A 14 0.98 3.08 10.96
C LEU A 14 0.16 1.81 11.12
N LEU A 15 -0.76 1.52 10.19
CA LEU A 15 -1.52 0.27 10.20
C LEU A 15 -0.62 -0.95 9.92
N TYR A 16 0.34 -0.85 8.99
CA TYR A 16 1.36 -1.89 8.79
C TYR A 16 2.21 -2.08 10.05
N LEU A 17 2.67 -0.98 10.66
CA LEU A 17 3.49 -1.02 11.88
C LEU A 17 2.73 -1.60 13.07
N LEU A 18 1.47 -1.22 13.27
CA LEU A 18 0.61 -1.77 14.33
C LEU A 18 0.40 -3.27 14.14
N CYS A 19 0.15 -3.70 12.90
CA CYS A 19 -0.01 -5.10 12.58
C CYS A 19 1.29 -5.90 12.83
N LEU A 20 2.44 -5.31 12.47
CA LEU A 20 3.75 -5.93 12.69
C LEU A 20 4.10 -6.03 14.18
N THR A 21 3.87 -4.97 14.95
CA THR A 21 4.11 -4.95 16.40
C THR A 21 3.21 -5.96 17.13
N LEU A 22 1.93 -6.05 16.73
CA LEU A 22 1.03 -7.09 17.22
C LEU A 22 1.55 -8.49 16.87
N ALA A 23 2.02 -8.71 15.64
CA ALA A 23 2.58 -10.00 15.24
C ALA A 23 3.83 -10.38 16.06
N LEU A 24 4.72 -9.42 16.34
CA LEU A 24 5.90 -9.63 17.17
C LEU A 24 5.53 -9.95 18.62
N PHE A 25 4.56 -9.22 19.18
CA PHE A 25 4.05 -9.49 20.52
C PHE A 25 3.47 -10.90 20.64
N LEU A 26 2.62 -11.30 19.69
CA LEU A 26 2.05 -12.64 19.63
C LEU A 26 3.13 -13.71 19.40
N SER A 27 4.17 -13.41 18.62
CA SER A 27 5.30 -14.31 18.41
C SER A 27 6.11 -14.55 19.68
N GLY A 28 6.20 -13.55 20.57
CA GLY A 28 6.84 -13.69 21.88
C GLY A 28 5.99 -14.46 22.89
N TRP A 29 4.67 -14.37 22.79
CA TRP A 29 3.73 -15.08 23.67
C TRP A 29 3.46 -16.53 23.24
N LEU A 30 3.22 -16.74 21.94
CA LEU A 30 2.99 -18.06 21.35
C LEU A 30 3.85 -18.19 20.08
N PRO A 31 5.09 -18.71 20.19
CA PRO A 31 5.97 -18.84 19.04
C PRO A 31 5.44 -19.91 18.08
N LEU A 32 5.14 -19.49 16.85
CA LEU A 32 4.76 -20.37 15.73
C LEU A 32 5.84 -20.28 14.64
N PRO A 33 7.01 -20.93 14.84
CA PRO A 33 8.15 -20.77 13.96
C PRO A 33 7.91 -21.39 12.58
N LEU A 34 8.45 -20.74 11.56
CA LEU A 34 8.52 -21.21 10.19
C LEU A 34 10.00 -21.31 9.77
N PRO A 35 10.37 -22.31 8.95
CA PRO A 35 11.74 -22.49 8.52
C PRO A 35 12.19 -21.33 7.60
N VAL A 36 13.30 -20.69 7.98
CA VAL A 36 13.94 -19.63 7.16
C VAL A 36 15.23 -20.16 6.57
N ASN A 37 15.20 -20.53 5.29
CA ASN A 37 16.38 -20.95 4.54
C ASN A 37 16.92 -19.79 3.66
N ASN A 38 18.05 -20.02 2.99
CA ASN A 38 18.66 -19.02 2.12
C ASN A 38 17.74 -18.60 0.96
N GLY A 39 16.91 -19.52 0.43
CA GLY A 39 15.93 -19.20 -0.60
C GLY A 39 14.86 -18.21 -0.11
N VAL A 40 14.34 -18.43 1.10
CA VAL A 40 13.38 -17.52 1.76
C VAL A 40 13.99 -16.15 2.00
N ARG A 41 15.25 -16.09 2.45
CA ARG A 41 15.98 -14.82 2.64
C ARG A 41 16.18 -14.08 1.31
N SER A 42 16.60 -14.77 0.26
CA SER A 42 16.74 -14.18 -1.07
C SER A 42 15.40 -13.66 -1.60
N LEU A 43 14.32 -14.43 -1.41
CA LEU A 43 12.97 -13.99 -1.78
C LEU A 43 12.56 -12.73 -1.00
N ALA A 44 12.81 -12.67 0.30
CA ALA A 44 12.52 -11.47 1.10
C ALA A 44 13.29 -10.24 0.60
N VAL A 45 14.58 -10.39 0.26
CA VAL A 45 15.37 -9.30 -0.33
C VAL A 45 14.78 -8.83 -1.65
N ILE A 46 14.40 -9.75 -2.54
CA ILE A 46 13.73 -9.44 -3.80
C ILE A 46 12.45 -8.65 -3.52
N LEU A 47 11.59 -9.12 -2.61
CA LEU A 47 10.35 -8.44 -2.25
C LEU A 47 10.58 -7.03 -1.69
N ILE A 48 11.62 -6.83 -0.87
CA ILE A 48 11.99 -5.49 -0.37
C ILE A 48 12.43 -4.58 -1.51
N VAL A 49 13.33 -5.05 -2.37
CA VAL A 49 13.87 -4.24 -3.48
C VAL A 49 12.75 -3.83 -4.43
N PHE A 50 11.90 -4.77 -4.84
CA PHE A 50 10.78 -4.48 -5.74
C PHE A 50 9.69 -3.67 -5.05
N GLY A 51 9.31 -4.00 -3.82
CA GLY A 51 8.26 -3.31 -3.08
C GLY A 51 8.62 -1.86 -2.78
N GLN A 52 9.80 -1.63 -2.20
CA GLN A 52 10.25 -0.27 -1.91
C GLN A 52 10.57 0.48 -3.21
N GLY A 53 11.15 -0.17 -4.22
CA GLY A 53 11.37 0.43 -5.53
C GLY A 53 10.07 0.96 -6.14
N LEU A 54 8.97 0.19 -6.05
CA LEU A 54 7.65 0.61 -6.51
C LEU A 54 7.09 1.78 -5.69
N SER A 55 7.17 1.71 -4.35
CA SER A 55 6.72 2.79 -3.46
C SER A 55 7.49 4.10 -3.71
N PHE A 56 8.81 4.04 -3.86
CA PHE A 56 9.64 5.21 -4.17
C PHE A 56 9.32 5.77 -5.55
N TRP A 57 9.15 4.92 -6.56
CA TRP A 57 8.78 5.36 -7.91
C TRP A 57 7.43 6.07 -7.92
N ALA A 58 6.44 5.52 -7.23
CA ALA A 58 5.11 6.12 -7.11
C ALA A 58 5.15 7.45 -6.35
N MET A 59 5.89 7.52 -5.25
CA MET A 59 6.03 8.75 -4.47
C MET A 59 6.76 9.84 -5.26
N TRP A 60 7.80 9.47 -6.02
CA TRP A 60 8.52 10.39 -6.91
C TRP A 60 7.60 10.95 -8.00
N ARG A 61 6.76 10.09 -8.60
CA ARG A 61 5.79 10.52 -9.62
C ARG A 61 4.72 11.45 -9.04
N PHE A 62 4.22 11.17 -7.83
CA PHE A 62 3.31 12.07 -7.11
C PHE A 62 3.95 13.42 -6.81
N ARG A 63 5.21 13.44 -6.34
CA ARG A 63 5.95 14.68 -6.05
C ARG A 63 6.12 15.52 -7.30
N GLN A 64 6.51 14.91 -8.42
CA GLN A 64 6.63 15.64 -9.70
C GLN A 64 5.32 16.30 -10.11
N GLN A 65 4.19 15.63 -9.92
CA GLN A 65 2.89 16.19 -10.29
C GLN A 65 2.48 17.36 -9.38
N ARG A 66 2.77 17.26 -8.07
CA ARG A 66 2.57 18.37 -7.12
C ARG A 66 3.48 19.57 -7.40
N THR A 67 4.68 19.36 -7.92
CA THR A 67 5.58 20.48 -8.29
C THR A 67 5.15 21.20 -9.58
N THR A 68 4.34 20.56 -10.44
CA THR A 68 3.85 21.15 -11.68
C THR A 68 2.48 21.82 -11.51
N SER A 69 1.70 21.42 -10.49
CA SER A 69 0.36 21.95 -10.25
C SER A 69 0.42 23.11 -9.24
N SER A 70 0.11 24.33 -9.68
CA SER A 70 0.13 25.56 -8.88
C SER A 70 -0.94 25.59 -7.77
N ASN A 71 -1.92 24.67 -7.80
CA ASN A 71 -2.99 24.57 -6.83
C ASN A 71 -2.70 23.41 -5.86
N PHE A 72 -2.35 23.74 -4.63
CA PHE A 72 -2.00 22.77 -3.59
C PHE A 72 -3.17 21.89 -3.11
N ASP A 73 -4.42 22.28 -3.44
CA ASP A 73 -5.63 21.67 -2.88
C ASP A 73 -6.33 20.63 -3.78
N GLN A 74 -6.02 20.58 -5.09
CA GLN A 74 -6.64 19.60 -6.01
C GLN A 74 -5.62 19.06 -7.03
N PRO A 75 -5.54 17.72 -7.22
CA PRO A 75 -4.73 17.17 -8.29
C PRO A 75 -5.34 17.57 -9.65
N ASP A 76 -4.64 18.38 -10.43
CA ASP A 76 -5.13 18.85 -11.74
C ASP A 76 -5.22 17.72 -12.79
N GLN A 77 -4.53 16.58 -12.56
CA GLN A 77 -4.49 15.46 -13.50
C GLN A 77 -4.49 14.10 -12.82
N LEU A 78 -5.18 13.12 -13.44
CA LEU A 78 -5.17 11.73 -13.00
C LEU A 78 -3.88 11.03 -13.48
N LEU A 79 -3.05 10.55 -12.55
CA LEU A 79 -1.87 9.72 -12.85
C LEU A 79 -2.30 8.34 -13.36
N ARG A 80 -1.79 7.95 -14.53
CA ARG A 80 -2.10 6.65 -15.18
C ARG A 80 -0.87 5.95 -15.73
N ASP A 81 0.29 6.59 -15.64
CA ASP A 81 1.57 6.19 -16.19
C ASP A 81 2.53 5.68 -15.12
N GLY A 82 3.59 5.00 -15.56
CA GLY A 82 4.60 4.42 -14.69
C GLY A 82 4.00 3.46 -13.65
N PRO A 83 4.20 3.68 -12.35
CA PRO A 83 3.73 2.76 -11.31
C PRO A 83 2.21 2.70 -11.23
N PHE A 84 1.51 3.77 -11.63
CA PHE A 84 0.04 3.82 -11.69
C PHE A 84 -0.54 3.05 -12.88
N ALA A 85 0.29 2.62 -13.85
CA ALA A 85 -0.15 1.69 -14.89
C ALA A 85 -0.18 0.24 -14.41
N ILE A 86 0.64 -0.09 -13.39
CA ILE A 86 0.75 -1.43 -12.80
C ILE A 86 -0.39 -1.67 -11.80
N SER A 87 -0.60 -0.70 -10.92
CA SER A 87 -1.59 -0.76 -9.85
C SER A 87 -2.21 0.61 -9.63
N ARG A 88 -3.48 0.65 -9.21
CA ARG A 88 -4.09 1.91 -8.76
C ARG A 88 -3.52 2.40 -7.42
N ASN A 89 -2.91 1.51 -6.64
CA ASN A 89 -2.38 1.82 -5.30
C ASN A 89 -0.93 1.31 -5.15
N PRO A 90 0.02 1.78 -5.98
CA PRO A 90 1.37 1.21 -6.05
C PRO A 90 2.16 1.37 -4.75
N ILE A 91 1.94 2.45 -3.98
CA ILE A 91 2.57 2.64 -2.66
C ILE A 91 2.06 1.58 -1.67
N ASN A 92 0.74 1.42 -1.55
CA ASN A 92 0.15 0.42 -0.65
C ASN A 92 0.56 -1.01 -1.05
N LEU A 93 0.71 -1.29 -2.35
CA LEU A 93 1.24 -2.56 -2.83
C LEU A 93 2.70 -2.75 -2.40
N GLY A 94 3.55 -1.74 -2.57
CA GLY A 94 4.95 -1.79 -2.13
C GLY A 94 5.07 -2.02 -0.62
N ASP A 95 4.26 -1.32 0.17
CA ASP A 95 4.22 -1.49 1.63
C ASP A 95 3.75 -2.89 2.04
N THR A 96 2.78 -3.48 1.33
CA THR A 96 2.37 -4.88 1.51
C THR A 96 3.52 -5.84 1.21
N LEU A 97 4.26 -5.62 0.12
CA LEU A 97 5.41 -6.46 -0.23
C LEU A 97 6.52 -6.34 0.83
N GLY A 98 6.75 -5.14 1.37
CA GLY A 98 7.64 -4.91 2.50
C GLY A 98 7.21 -5.67 3.75
N TYR A 99 5.92 -5.62 4.10
CA TYR A 99 5.35 -6.39 5.20
C TYR A 99 5.57 -7.90 5.02
N CYS A 100 5.27 -8.43 3.83
CA CYS A 100 5.49 -9.84 3.49
C CYS A 100 6.97 -10.24 3.58
N ALA A 101 7.89 -9.37 3.14
CA ALA A 101 9.30 -9.63 3.26
C ALA A 101 9.77 -9.70 4.71
N ILE A 102 9.30 -8.79 5.57
CA ILE A 102 9.57 -8.83 7.00
C ILE A 102 8.97 -10.11 7.61
N ALA A 103 7.75 -10.49 7.23
CA ALA A 103 7.11 -11.73 7.67
C ALA A 103 7.93 -12.98 7.32
N LEU A 104 8.54 -13.03 6.13
CA LEU A 104 9.46 -14.10 5.73
C LEU A 104 10.72 -14.12 6.60
N LEU A 105 11.32 -12.95 6.86
CA LEU A 105 12.54 -12.83 7.65
C LEU A 105 12.32 -13.13 9.14
N LEU A 106 11.15 -12.78 9.67
CA LEU A 106 10.76 -13.13 11.04
C LEU A 106 10.61 -14.64 11.24
N GLY A 107 10.33 -15.39 10.16
CA GLY A 107 10.20 -16.84 10.26
C GLY A 107 9.09 -17.25 11.23
N ASN A 108 7.95 -16.57 11.21
CA ASN A 108 6.85 -16.83 12.12
C ASN A 108 5.51 -16.77 11.38
N LEU A 109 4.53 -17.56 11.82
CA LEU A 109 3.21 -17.65 11.21
C LEU A 109 2.30 -16.44 11.51
N TRP A 110 2.48 -15.75 12.64
CA TRP A 110 1.59 -14.65 13.06
C TRP A 110 1.42 -13.50 12.05
N PRO A 111 2.49 -12.94 11.46
CA PRO A 111 2.33 -11.90 10.44
C PRO A 111 1.47 -12.36 9.25
N TRP A 112 1.59 -13.62 8.84
CA TRP A 112 0.79 -14.19 7.76
C TRP A 112 -0.68 -14.35 8.12
N LEU A 113 -0.97 -14.71 9.38
CA LEU A 113 -2.36 -14.81 9.87
C LEU A 113 -3.03 -13.44 9.97
N LEU A 114 -2.27 -12.39 10.29
CA LEU A 114 -2.79 -11.03 10.39
C LEU A 114 -2.90 -10.32 9.02
N LEU A 115 -2.15 -10.77 8.01
CA LEU A 115 -2.12 -10.16 6.68
C LEU A 115 -3.51 -10.02 6.02
N PRO A 116 -4.41 -11.03 6.00
CA PRO A 116 -5.74 -10.86 5.42
C PRO A 116 -6.56 -9.76 6.11
N GLY A 117 -6.47 -9.66 7.44
CA GLY A 117 -7.14 -8.61 8.23
C GLY A 117 -6.57 -7.23 7.94
N LEU A 118 -5.25 -7.14 7.80
CA LEU A 118 -4.55 -5.91 7.40
C LEU A 118 -4.98 -5.45 6.00
N LEU A 119 -5.01 -6.35 5.01
CA LEU A 119 -5.45 -6.04 3.65
C LEU A 119 -6.91 -5.61 3.60
N TYR A 120 -7.77 -6.27 4.39
CA TYR A 120 -9.17 -5.87 4.53
C TYR A 120 -9.29 -4.44 5.07
N LEU A 121 -8.55 -4.13 6.14
CA LEU A 121 -8.55 -2.81 6.76
C LEU A 121 -8.01 -1.75 5.79
N MET A 122 -6.84 -1.98 5.19
CA MET A 122 -6.27 -1.13 4.12
C MET A 122 -7.28 -0.82 3.02
N ASN A 123 -7.94 -1.85 2.50
CA ASN A 123 -8.91 -1.67 1.44
C ASN A 123 -10.12 -0.86 1.89
N ARG A 124 -10.54 -0.99 3.16
CA ARG A 124 -11.75 -0.33 3.67
C ARG A 124 -11.51 1.11 4.11
N THR A 125 -10.40 1.39 4.80
CA THR A 125 -10.14 2.67 5.47
C THR A 125 -9.21 3.58 4.70
N VAL A 126 -8.40 3.06 3.78
CA VAL A 126 -7.45 3.85 2.99
C VAL A 126 -7.87 3.85 1.53
N ILE A 127 -7.87 2.69 0.88
CA ILE A 127 -8.00 2.63 -0.58
C ILE A 127 -9.39 3.06 -1.03
N ARG A 128 -10.46 2.55 -0.42
CA ARG A 128 -11.84 2.91 -0.84
C ARG A 128 -12.14 4.41 -0.70
N PRO A 129 -11.82 5.09 0.41
CA PRO A 129 -11.95 6.54 0.51
C PRO A 129 -11.16 7.29 -0.58
N ASP A 130 -9.89 6.94 -0.79
CA ASP A 130 -9.06 7.56 -1.82
C ASP A 130 -9.65 7.38 -3.23
N GLU A 131 -10.10 6.17 -3.56
CA GLU A 131 -10.74 5.89 -4.86
C GLU A 131 -12.07 6.63 -5.04
N ARG A 132 -12.84 6.86 -3.96
CA ARG A 132 -14.07 7.66 -4.01
C ARG A 132 -13.76 9.12 -4.28
N GLN A 133 -12.77 9.69 -3.60
CA GLN A 133 -12.33 11.07 -3.85
C GLN A 133 -11.84 11.23 -5.29
N LEU A 134 -11.04 10.30 -5.80
CA LEU A 134 -10.61 10.30 -7.21
C LEU A 134 -11.79 10.19 -8.18
N LEU A 135 -12.81 9.41 -7.83
CA LEU A 135 -14.02 9.29 -8.64
C LEU A 135 -14.86 10.58 -8.62
N GLU A 136 -14.94 11.27 -7.49
CA GLU A 136 -15.63 12.56 -7.36
C GLU A 136 -14.90 13.66 -8.12
N LEU A 137 -13.57 13.69 -8.08
CA LEU A 137 -12.74 14.67 -8.76
C LEU A 137 -12.70 14.48 -10.28
N PHE A 138 -12.54 13.23 -10.75
CA PHE A 138 -12.27 12.95 -12.16
C PHE A 138 -13.39 12.23 -12.91
N GLY A 139 -14.43 11.74 -12.23
CA GLY A 139 -15.61 11.15 -12.86
C GLY A 139 -15.30 10.01 -13.86
N GLN A 140 -15.82 10.14 -15.08
CA GLN A 140 -15.70 9.14 -16.15
C GLN A 140 -14.24 8.77 -16.50
N PRO A 141 -13.31 9.73 -16.67
CA PRO A 141 -11.89 9.44 -16.84
C PRO A 141 -11.30 8.47 -15.79
N TYR A 142 -11.71 8.55 -14.53
CA TYR A 142 -11.28 7.62 -13.49
C TYR A 142 -11.95 6.24 -13.61
N ARG A 143 -13.22 6.19 -14.00
CA ARG A 143 -13.92 4.91 -14.28
C ARG A 143 -13.23 4.12 -15.40
N ASP A 144 -12.83 4.80 -16.47
CA ASP A 144 -12.13 4.18 -17.59
C ASP A 144 -10.74 3.68 -17.20
N TYR A 145 -10.05 4.41 -16.33
CA TYR A 145 -8.80 3.96 -15.73
C TYR A 145 -9.00 2.70 -14.86
N CYS A 146 -10.04 2.66 -14.03
CA CYS A 146 -10.36 1.49 -13.19
C CYS A 146 -10.67 0.22 -13.99
N ARG A 147 -11.14 0.34 -15.24
CA ARG A 147 -11.36 -0.79 -16.15
C ARG A 147 -10.06 -1.38 -16.68
N LYS A 148 -9.00 -0.57 -16.76
CA LYS A 148 -7.70 -0.96 -17.33
C LYS A 148 -6.71 -1.42 -16.25
N VAL A 149 -6.77 -0.82 -15.07
CA VAL A 149 -5.79 -1.06 -14.00
C VAL A 149 -6.49 -1.58 -12.74
N ARG A 150 -5.97 -2.68 -12.21
CA ARG A 150 -6.50 -3.32 -11.00
C ARG A 150 -6.10 -2.57 -9.74
N ARG A 151 -6.82 -2.82 -8.64
CA ARG A 151 -6.61 -2.12 -7.37
C ARG A 151 -5.26 -2.43 -6.74
N TRP A 152 -4.83 -3.69 -6.84
CA TRP A 152 -3.60 -4.22 -6.23
C TRP A 152 -2.66 -4.72 -7.32
N LEU A 153 -2.99 -5.83 -8.00
CA LEU A 153 -2.35 -6.43 -9.19
C LEU A 153 -3.40 -7.21 -9.98
#